data_AF-A0AAX4FTT8-F1
#
_entry.id   AF-A0AAX4FTT8-F1
#
_cell.length_a   1.000
_cell.length_b   1.000
_cell.length_c   1.000
_cell.angle_alpha   90.00
_cell.angle_beta   90.00
_cell.angle_gamma   90.00
#
_symmetry.space_group_name_H-M   'P 1'
#
loop_
_entity.id
_entity.type
_entity.pdbx_description
1 polymer ?
#
loop_
_entity_poly.entity_id
_entity_poly.type
_entity_poly.pdbx_seq_one_letter_code
_entity_poly.pdbx_strand_id
1 'polypeptide(L)'
;MRDWEILEELWEVIQDRADHPSTGSYVRSILTHRKGVDKSLEKVGEEAVEFILAAKNQVPERTVSEAADLLFHLLVAFQALGIDPADVLDELAARRK
;
A
#
# COMPACT_ATOMS: atom_id res chain seq x y z
N MET A 1 17.55 -7.34 -5.18
CA MET A 1 17.15 -7.83 -3.85
C MET A 1 15.80 -8.54 -3.97
N ARG A 2 15.59 -9.59 -3.17
CA ARG A 2 14.34 -10.38 -3.07
C ARG A 2 14.10 -10.61 -1.58
N ASP A 3 13.87 -9.53 -0.88
CA ASP A 3 13.68 -9.44 0.56
C ASP A 3 12.50 -8.49 0.85
N TRP A 4 12.02 -8.54 2.08
CA TRP A 4 10.91 -7.71 2.53
C TRP A 4 11.35 -6.27 2.89
N GLU A 5 12.66 -5.99 2.85
CA GLU A 5 13.24 -4.65 3.08
C GLU A 5 12.65 -3.61 2.11
N ILE A 6 12.24 -4.03 0.90
CA ILE A 6 11.56 -3.16 -0.07
C ILE A 6 10.30 -2.49 0.50
N LEU A 7 9.59 -3.12 1.43
CA LEU A 7 8.42 -2.50 2.06
C LEU A 7 8.81 -1.37 3.02
N GLU A 8 9.93 -1.51 3.71
CA GLU A 8 10.48 -0.47 4.58
C GLU A 8 10.97 0.72 3.72
N GLU A 9 11.72 0.46 2.64
CA GLU A 9 12.14 1.50 1.69
C GLU A 9 10.94 2.23 1.06
N LEU A 10 9.88 1.50 0.67
CA LEU A 10 8.66 2.09 0.14
C LEU A 10 7.93 2.94 1.18
N TRP A 11 7.92 2.49 2.44
CA TRP A 11 7.34 3.25 3.54
C TRP A 11 8.06 4.58 3.75
N GLU A 12 9.40 4.58 3.81
CA GLU A 12 10.20 5.80 3.91
C GLU A 12 9.92 6.76 2.74
N VAL A 13 9.84 6.25 1.52
CA VAL A 13 9.50 7.05 0.33
C VAL A 13 8.08 7.62 0.41
N ILE A 14 7.11 6.89 0.96
CA ILE A 14 5.74 7.37 1.15
C ILE A 14 5.71 8.49 2.18
N GLN A 15 6.41 8.33 3.30
CA GLN A 15 6.51 9.35 4.34
C GLN A 15 7.18 10.62 3.81
N ASP A 16 8.33 10.48 3.14
CA ASP A 16 9.02 11.62 2.52
C ASP A 16 8.13 12.37 1.53
N ARG A 17 7.36 11.65 0.70
CA ARG A 17 6.41 12.28 -0.25
C ARG A 17 5.21 12.94 0.42
N ALA A 18 4.83 12.48 1.61
CA ALA A 18 3.78 13.10 2.41
C ALA A 18 4.26 14.42 3.02
N ASP A 19 5.49 14.44 3.55
CA ASP A 19 6.08 15.60 4.24
C ASP A 19 6.68 16.63 3.27
N HIS A 20 7.24 16.17 2.15
CA HIS A 20 7.87 16.99 1.10
C HIS A 20 7.11 16.88 -0.23
N PRO A 21 5.89 17.44 -0.32
CA PRO A 21 5.02 17.20 -1.45
C PRO A 21 5.54 17.88 -2.73
N SER A 22 6.09 17.09 -3.65
CA SER A 22 6.44 17.54 -5.00
C SER A 22 5.19 17.62 -5.90
N THR A 23 5.20 18.53 -6.89
CA THR A 23 4.13 18.61 -7.89
C THR A 23 4.21 17.39 -8.80
N GLY A 24 3.16 16.56 -8.81
CA GLY A 24 3.07 15.35 -9.66
C GLY A 24 3.30 14.02 -8.94
N SER A 25 3.57 14.01 -7.63
CA SER A 25 3.65 12.76 -6.86
C SER A 25 2.28 12.07 -6.78
N TYR A 26 2.23 10.80 -7.22
CA TYR A 26 1.03 9.96 -7.13
C TYR A 26 0.55 9.81 -5.68
N VAL A 27 1.47 9.53 -4.75
CA VAL A 27 1.18 9.41 -3.31
C VAL A 27 0.51 10.68 -2.78
N ARG A 28 1.09 11.85 -3.10
CA ARG A 28 0.51 13.15 -2.72
C ARG A 28 -0.91 13.29 -3.27
N SER A 29 -1.14 12.94 -4.54
CA SER A 29 -2.46 13.08 -5.16
C SER A 29 -3.56 12.29 -4.45
N ILE A 30 -3.19 11.17 -3.81
CA ILE A 30 -4.09 10.35 -3.00
C ILE A 30 -4.29 10.96 -1.62
N LEU A 31 -3.19 11.27 -0.91
CA LEU A 31 -3.22 11.78 0.46
C LEU A 31 -3.90 13.15 0.57
N THR A 32 -3.73 14.02 -0.44
CA THR A 32 -4.37 15.35 -0.49
C THR A 32 -5.67 15.36 -1.30
N HIS A 33 -6.21 14.19 -1.64
CA HIS A 33 -7.46 14.12 -2.39
C HIS A 33 -8.61 14.72 -1.58
N ARG A 34 -9.57 15.36 -2.23
CA ARG A 34 -10.75 15.96 -1.56
C ARG A 34 -11.64 14.97 -0.80
N LYS A 35 -11.49 13.67 -1.08
CA LYS A 35 -12.18 12.59 -0.36
C LYS A 35 -11.46 12.19 0.93
N GLY A 36 -10.30 12.77 1.22
CA GLY A 36 -9.47 12.40 2.36
C GLY A 36 -9.12 10.91 2.32
N VAL A 37 -9.19 10.28 3.49
CA VAL A 37 -8.88 8.85 3.71
C VAL A 37 -9.66 7.92 2.79
N ASP A 38 -10.89 8.26 2.42
CA ASP A 38 -11.74 7.43 1.57
C ASP A 38 -11.09 7.18 0.21
N LYS A 39 -10.29 8.12 -0.33
CA LYS A 39 -9.59 7.90 -1.60
C LYS A 39 -8.56 6.78 -1.49
N SER A 40 -7.85 6.70 -0.38
CA SER A 40 -6.86 5.66 -0.12
C SER A 40 -7.54 4.30 0.06
N LEU A 41 -8.65 4.26 0.81
CA LEU A 41 -9.44 3.03 1.03
C LEU A 41 -10.11 2.52 -0.25
N GLU A 42 -10.59 3.42 -1.12
CA GLU A 42 -11.09 3.07 -2.46
C GLU A 42 -10.02 2.32 -3.26
N LYS A 43 -8.77 2.78 -3.23
CA LYS A 43 -7.65 2.11 -3.91
C LYS A 43 -7.36 0.74 -3.30
N VAL A 44 -7.29 0.63 -1.97
CA VAL A 44 -7.12 -0.69 -1.31
C VAL A 44 -8.21 -1.66 -1.74
N GLY A 45 -9.47 -1.23 -1.80
CA GLY A 45 -10.58 -2.06 -2.25
C GLY A 45 -10.49 -2.47 -3.72
N GLU A 46 -10.10 -1.54 -4.60
CA GLU A 46 -9.88 -1.78 -6.03
C GLU A 46 -8.80 -2.86 -6.24
N GLU A 47 -7.61 -2.67 -5.68
CA GLU A 47 -6.49 -3.60 -5.85
C GLU A 47 -6.79 -4.98 -5.24
N ALA A 48 -7.51 -5.03 -4.11
CA ALA A 48 -7.93 -6.29 -3.51
C ALA A 48 -8.86 -7.09 -4.44
N VAL A 49 -9.82 -6.42 -5.10
CA VAL A 49 -10.71 -7.07 -6.06
C VAL A 49 -9.93 -7.50 -7.31
N GLU A 50 -9.03 -6.67 -7.82
CA GLU A 50 -8.20 -7.01 -8.98
C GLU A 50 -7.29 -8.21 -8.70
N PHE A 51 -6.63 -8.25 -7.54
CA PHE A 51 -5.85 -9.40 -7.07
C PHE A 51 -6.68 -10.69 -7.01
N ILE A 52 -7.88 -10.63 -6.41
CA ILE A 52 -8.79 -11.78 -6.31
C ILE A 52 -9.16 -12.29 -7.71
N LEU A 53 -9.49 -11.39 -8.64
CA LEU A 53 -9.87 -11.74 -10.01
C LEU A 53 -8.69 -12.33 -10.78
N ALA A 54 -7.50 -11.74 -10.68
CA ALA A 54 -6.29 -12.22 -11.34
C ALA A 54 -5.90 -13.63 -10.86
N ALA A 55 -5.93 -13.85 -9.54
CA ALA A 55 -5.65 -15.14 -8.93
C ALA A 55 -6.68 -16.19 -9.34
N LYS A 56 -7.98 -15.85 -9.28
CA LYS A 56 -9.07 -16.73 -9.71
C LYS A 56 -8.94 -17.15 -11.18
N ASN A 57 -8.53 -16.22 -12.03
CA ASN A 57 -8.39 -16.46 -13.47
C ASN A 57 -7.05 -17.10 -13.86
N GLN A 58 -6.21 -17.45 -12.88
CA GLN A 58 -4.91 -18.10 -13.10
C GLN A 58 -4.00 -17.31 -14.05
N VAL A 59 -3.91 -15.99 -13.84
CA VAL A 59 -2.99 -15.11 -14.59
C VAL A 59 -1.83 -14.75 -13.65
N PRO A 60 -0.71 -15.50 -13.65
CA PRO A 60 0.30 -15.38 -12.60
C PRO A 60 0.98 -14.01 -12.58
N GLU A 61 1.31 -13.46 -13.74
CA GLU A 61 1.99 -12.17 -13.85
C GLU A 61 1.11 -11.05 -13.30
N ARG A 62 -0.19 -11.09 -13.63
CA ARG A 62 -1.15 -10.12 -13.11
C ARG A 62 -1.39 -10.30 -11.63
N THR A 63 -1.48 -11.55 -11.16
CA THR A 63 -1.64 -11.83 -9.72
C THR A 63 -0.51 -11.23 -8.90
N VAL A 64 0.74 -11.32 -9.37
CA VAL A 64 1.90 -10.69 -8.70
C VAL A 64 1.81 -9.17 -8.77
N SER A 65 1.42 -8.60 -9.92
CA SER A 65 1.26 -7.15 -10.09
C SER A 65 0.22 -6.58 -9.12
N GLU A 66 -0.99 -7.13 -9.08
CA GLU A 66 -2.07 -6.62 -8.23
C GLU A 66 -1.77 -6.85 -6.74
N ALA A 67 -1.02 -7.91 -6.40
CA ALA A 67 -0.55 -8.12 -5.03
C ALA A 67 0.45 -7.04 -4.60
N ALA A 68 1.34 -6.62 -5.50
CA ALA A 68 2.27 -5.53 -5.25
C ALA A 68 1.53 -4.19 -5.09
N ASP A 69 0.55 -3.91 -5.96
CA ASP A 69 -0.26 -2.70 -5.88
C ASP A 69 -1.10 -2.66 -4.59
N LEU A 70 -1.65 -3.81 -4.18
CA LEU A 70 -2.37 -3.92 -2.90
C LEU A 70 -1.46 -3.62 -1.70
N LEU A 71 -0.24 -4.18 -1.65
CA LEU A 71 0.72 -3.90 -0.59
C LEU A 71 1.11 -2.42 -0.56
N PHE A 72 1.38 -1.83 -1.73
CA PHE A 72 1.70 -0.41 -1.84
C PHE A 72 0.53 0.46 -1.33
N HIS A 73 -0.71 0.17 -1.76
CA HIS A 73 -1.87 0.93 -1.36
C HIS A 73 -2.25 0.74 0.11
N LEU A 74 -1.93 -0.39 0.73
CA LEU A 74 -2.00 -0.56 2.19
C LEU A 74 -1.05 0.39 2.91
N LEU A 75 0.22 0.50 2.49
CA LEU A 75 1.16 1.46 3.08
C LEU A 75 0.67 2.91 2.94
N VAL A 76 0.17 3.30 1.77
CA VAL A 76 -0.41 4.64 1.57
C VAL A 76 -1.63 4.87 2.48
N ALA A 77 -2.47 3.86 2.68
CA ALA A 77 -3.61 3.95 3.59
C ALA A 77 -3.16 4.07 5.06
N PHE A 78 -2.09 3.38 5.47
CA PHE A 78 -1.50 3.51 6.80
C PHE A 78 -1.04 4.95 7.07
N GLN A 79 -0.32 5.57 6.12
CA GLN A 79 0.04 6.99 6.23
C GLN A 79 -1.19 7.90 6.35
N ALA A 80 -2.23 7.64 5.55
CA ALA A 80 -3.48 8.42 5.60
C ALA A 80 -4.25 8.26 6.93
N LEU A 81 -4.10 7.12 7.60
CA LEU A 81 -4.74 6.77 8.86
C LEU A 81 -3.87 7.10 10.09
N GLY A 82 -2.60 7.46 9.89
CA GLY A 82 -1.64 7.64 10.98
C GLY A 82 -1.24 6.33 11.67
N ILE A 83 -1.25 5.22 10.94
CA ILE A 83 -0.84 3.89 11.42
C ILE A 83 0.62 3.67 11.01
N ASP A 84 1.46 3.19 11.93
CA ASP A 84 2.81 2.77 11.61
C ASP A 84 2.81 1.30 11.14
N PRO A 85 3.44 0.94 10.00
CA PRO A 85 3.63 -0.44 9.60
C PRO A 85 4.24 -1.33 10.69
N ALA A 86 5.07 -0.79 11.57
CA ALA A 86 5.65 -1.52 12.69
C ALA A 86 4.58 -2.15 13.60
N ASP A 87 3.47 -1.44 13.86
CA ASP A 87 2.36 -1.97 14.66
C ASP A 87 1.71 -3.19 13.99
N VAL A 88 1.62 -3.18 12.65
CA VAL A 88 1.09 -4.30 11.87
C VAL A 88 2.07 -5.47 11.86
N LEU A 89 3.37 -5.21 11.78
CA LEU A 89 4.41 -6.23 11.84
C LEU A 89 4.44 -6.93 13.21
N ASP A 90 4.26 -6.19 14.30
CA ASP A 90 4.15 -6.76 15.64
C ASP A 90 2.95 -7.70 15.76
N GLU A 91 1.80 -7.31 15.23
CA GLU A 91 0.60 -8.15 15.16
C GLU A 91 0.83 -9.41 14.28
N LEU A 92 1.52 -9.27 13.14
CA LEU A 92 1.90 -10.43 12.32
C LEU A 92 2.88 -11.36 13.04
N ALA A 93 3.85 -10.81 13.77
CA ALA A 93 4.80 -11.59 14.58
C ALA A 93 4.07 -12.38 15.66
N ALA A 94 3.02 -11.80 16.27
CA ALA A 94 2.18 -12.47 17.25
C ALA A 94 1.36 -13.64 16.66
N ARG A 95 1.09 -13.64 15.34
CA ARG A 95 0.38 -14.73 14.61
C ARG A 95 1.28 -15.88 14.19
N ARG A 96 2.60 -15.69 14.13
CA ARG A 96 3.59 -16.70 13.70
C ARG A 96 3.75 -17.89 14.66
N LYS A 97 3.04 -17.90 15.79
CA LYS A 97 3.14 -18.93 16.84
C LYS A 97 3.01 -20.36 16.31
#